data_AF-A0A1Y1M2N5-F1
#
_entry.id   AF-A0A1Y1M2N5-F1
#
_cell.length_a   1.000
_cell.length_b   1.000
_cell.length_c   1.000
_cell.angle_alpha   90.00
_cell.angle_beta   90.00
_cell.angle_gamma   90.00
#
_symmetry.space_group_name_H-M   'P 1'
#
loop_
_entity.id
_entity.type
_entity.pdbx_description
1 polymer ?
#
loop_
_entity_poly.entity_id
_entity_poly.type
_entity_poly.pdbx_seq_one_letter_code
_entity_poly.pdbx_strand_id
1 'polypeptide(L)'
;TIESATGKILEAHQAGSFTKVASTAVIGDESSQWLLSLGANGLPVPNMPIGTIPNDTLVLRDGNLGVKGVKFTAKDGEVIKDDIWQFQVGKGQKIADIASPPSHDPISSIGRVLGDRKVAYKYFNPNTIVVAAIEEATSTLSVHLLDIISGQVLASQ
;
A
#
# COMPACT_ATOMS: atom_id res chain seq x y z
N THR A 1 -11.47 -13.62 14.61
CA THR A 1 -10.46 -14.50 13.99
C THR A 1 -10.97 -15.92 13.92
N ILE A 2 -10.76 -16.58 12.78
CA ILE A 2 -11.10 -17.99 12.56
C ILE A 2 -9.81 -18.78 12.30
N GLU A 3 -9.76 -20.02 12.77
CA GLU A 3 -8.72 -20.98 12.43
C GLU A 3 -8.95 -21.46 10.99
N SER A 4 -7.99 -21.20 10.09
CA SER A 4 -8.16 -21.44 8.66
C SER A 4 -8.33 -22.92 8.29
N ALA A 5 -7.69 -23.84 9.04
CA ALA A 5 -7.72 -25.27 8.75
C ALA A 5 -9.01 -25.96 9.21
N THR A 6 -9.62 -25.49 10.29
CA THR A 6 -10.78 -26.16 10.93
C THR A 6 -12.08 -25.36 10.81
N GLY A 7 -11.99 -24.07 10.47
CA GLY A 7 -13.11 -23.13 10.52
C GLY A 7 -13.54 -22.76 11.95
N LYS A 8 -12.81 -23.21 12.98
CA LYS A 8 -13.12 -22.90 14.38
C LYS A 8 -12.97 -21.41 14.63
N ILE A 9 -13.99 -20.80 15.24
CA ILE A 9 -13.91 -19.41 15.69
C ILE A 9 -12.99 -19.36 16.90
N LEU A 10 -11.86 -18.65 16.77
CA LEU A 10 -10.91 -18.42 17.86
C LEU A 10 -11.34 -17.22 18.70
N GLU A 11 -11.83 -16.18 18.03
CA GLU A 11 -12.19 -14.93 18.67
C GLU A 11 -13.30 -14.25 17.87
N ALA A 12 -14.39 -13.91 18.54
CA ALA A 12 -15.49 -13.15 17.98
C ALA A 12 -15.85 -12.03 18.94
N HIS A 13 -15.99 -10.83 18.40
CA HIS A 13 -16.36 -9.65 19.13
C HIS A 13 -17.77 -9.23 18.66
N GLN A 14 -18.68 -8.95 19.59
CA GLN A 14 -20.06 -8.59 19.25
C GLN A 14 -20.15 -7.23 18.53
N ALA A 15 -21.08 -7.13 17.58
CA ALA A 15 -21.40 -5.88 16.91
C ALA A 15 -21.98 -4.86 17.90
N GLY A 16 -21.28 -3.74 18.11
CA GLY A 16 -21.76 -2.66 18.99
C GLY A 16 -20.70 -1.69 19.51
N SER A 17 -19.41 -2.05 19.47
CA SER A 17 -18.31 -1.22 20.03
C SER A 17 -17.19 -0.88 19.03
N PHE A 18 -17.43 -1.05 17.73
CA PHE A 18 -16.41 -0.77 16.73
C PHE A 18 -16.50 0.66 16.21
N THR A 19 -15.39 1.39 16.30
CA THR A 19 -15.19 2.58 15.47
C THR A 19 -15.15 2.13 14.01
N LYS A 20 -15.82 2.87 13.11
CA LYS A 20 -16.00 2.49 11.71
C LYS A 20 -14.64 2.39 11.00
N VAL A 21 -14.27 1.18 10.58
CA VAL A 21 -13.11 0.93 9.72
C VAL A 21 -13.48 1.26 8.28
N ALA A 22 -12.67 2.09 7.62
CA ALA A 22 -12.83 2.47 6.22
C ALA A 22 -11.84 1.74 5.30
N SER A 23 -10.63 1.47 5.78
CA SER A 23 -9.60 0.75 5.05
C SER A 23 -8.69 -0.03 5.98
N THR A 24 -7.91 -0.95 5.41
CA THR A 24 -6.90 -1.70 6.14
C THR A 24 -5.59 -1.67 5.39
N ALA A 25 -4.47 -1.68 6.10
CA ALA A 25 -3.13 -1.84 5.55
C ALA A 25 -2.48 -3.07 6.19
N VAL A 26 -1.81 -3.89 5.37
CA VAL A 26 -1.01 -5.01 5.88
C VAL A 26 0.36 -4.44 6.28
N ILE A 27 0.78 -4.72 7.51
CA ILE A 27 2.05 -4.26 8.06
C ILE A 27 2.81 -5.45 8.62
N GLY A 28 4.13 -5.44 8.44
CA GLY A 28 5.04 -6.47 8.94
C GLY A 28 5.75 -7.24 7.84
N ASP A 29 6.62 -8.15 8.27
CA ASP A 29 7.43 -9.02 7.41
C ASP A 29 6.81 -10.42 7.26
N GLU A 30 7.53 -11.35 6.66
CA GLU A 30 7.10 -12.74 6.46
C GLU A 30 6.75 -13.48 7.77
N SER A 31 7.32 -13.07 8.92
CA SER A 31 7.15 -13.78 10.19
C SER A 31 6.00 -13.22 11.03
N SER A 32 5.65 -11.94 10.85
CA SER A 32 4.62 -11.28 11.65
C SER A 32 3.85 -10.23 10.85
N GLN A 33 2.92 -10.67 10.00
CA GLN A 33 1.95 -9.79 9.35
C GLN A 33 0.77 -9.49 10.26
N TRP A 34 0.37 -8.23 10.31
CA TRP A 34 -0.85 -7.81 10.98
C TRP A 34 -1.58 -6.73 10.17
N LEU A 35 -2.87 -6.58 10.41
CA LEU A 35 -3.71 -5.61 9.73
C LEU A 35 -3.86 -4.36 10.57
N LEU A 36 -3.36 -3.24 10.06
CA LEU A 36 -3.67 -1.92 10.57
C LEU A 36 -5.04 -1.49 10.04
N SER A 37 -6.01 -1.37 10.94
CA SER A 37 -7.32 -0.82 10.60
C SER A 37 -7.28 0.70 10.65
N LEU A 38 -7.84 1.34 9.62
CA LEU A 38 -7.87 2.79 9.46
C LEU A 38 -9.32 3.28 9.37
N GLY A 39 -9.60 4.39 10.06
CA GLY A 39 -10.89 5.07 9.99
C GLY A 39 -11.06 5.86 8.70
N ALA A 40 -12.24 6.48 8.51
CA ALA A 40 -12.52 7.31 7.33
C ALA A 40 -11.61 8.54 7.20
N ASN A 41 -10.99 8.97 8.30
CA ASN A 41 -9.97 10.03 8.35
C ASN A 41 -8.56 9.52 7.98
N GLY A 42 -8.39 8.21 7.76
CA GLY A 42 -7.10 7.57 7.51
C GLY A 42 -6.21 7.46 8.75
N LEU A 43 -6.75 7.67 9.96
CA LEU A 43 -6.03 7.44 11.22
C LEU A 43 -6.25 6.00 11.72
N PRO A 44 -5.29 5.42 12.48
CA PRO A 44 -5.43 4.12 13.11
C PRO A 44 -6.66 4.01 14.00
N VAL A 45 -7.36 2.89 13.90
CA VAL A 45 -8.55 2.58 14.70
C VAL A 45 -8.45 1.14 15.23
N PRO A 46 -8.56 0.91 16.55
CA PRO A 46 -8.58 1.91 17.62
C PRO A 46 -7.27 2.69 17.71
N ASN A 47 -7.24 3.81 18.43
CA ASN A 47 -6.01 4.58 18.64
C ASN A 47 -4.90 3.65 19.14
N MET A 48 -3.81 3.60 18.38
CA MET A 48 -2.67 2.73 18.70
C MET A 48 -1.82 3.34 19.82
N PRO A 49 -1.30 2.54 20.76
CA PRO A 49 -0.28 3.02 21.68
C PRO A 49 0.97 3.45 20.91
N ILE A 50 1.66 4.47 21.41
CA ILE A 50 2.77 5.14 20.70
C ILE A 50 3.91 4.17 20.33
N GLY A 51 4.16 3.14 21.15
CA GLY A 51 5.20 2.15 20.92
C GLY A 51 4.91 1.14 19.81
N THR A 52 3.68 1.11 19.26
CA THR A 52 3.28 0.19 18.18
C THR A 52 3.07 0.90 16.85
N ILE A 53 3.37 2.20 16.77
CA ILE A 53 3.23 2.97 15.52
C ILE A 53 4.28 2.46 14.50
N PRO A 54 3.86 2.04 13.30
CA PRO A 54 4.78 1.66 12.24
C PRO A 54 5.67 2.85 11.83
N ASN A 55 6.97 2.60 11.67
CA ASN A 55 7.89 3.59 11.13
C ASN A 55 7.91 3.64 9.59
N ASP A 56 7.22 2.71 8.95
CA ASP A 56 7.16 2.55 7.50
C ASP A 56 6.27 3.59 6.82
N THR A 57 6.56 3.86 5.55
CA THR A 57 5.68 4.67 4.70
C THR A 57 4.54 3.80 4.18
N LEU A 58 3.31 4.22 4.44
CA LEU A 58 2.11 3.52 4.00
C LEU A 58 1.49 4.24 2.81
N VAL A 59 0.94 3.48 1.87
CA VAL A 59 0.21 4.05 0.72
C VAL A 59 -1.29 3.98 1.01
N LEU A 60 -1.94 5.14 1.01
CA LEU A 60 -3.39 5.24 1.11
C LEU A 60 -3.96 5.70 -0.22
N ARG A 61 -5.03 5.03 -0.67
CA ARG A 61 -5.81 5.45 -1.83
C ARG A 61 -6.69 6.63 -1.45
N ASP A 62 -6.58 7.74 -2.20
CA ASP A 62 -7.40 8.93 -2.04
C ASP A 62 -8.57 8.90 -3.04
N GLY A 63 -9.59 8.11 -2.69
CA GLY A 63 -10.75 7.88 -3.55
C GLY A 63 -10.38 7.30 -4.91
N ASN A 64 -10.87 7.92 -5.98
CA ASN A 64 -10.58 7.50 -7.36
C ASN A 64 -9.58 8.41 -8.07
N LEU A 65 -9.00 9.40 -7.38
CA LEU A 65 -8.25 10.48 -8.01
C LEU A 65 -6.75 10.43 -7.70
N GLY A 66 -6.33 9.66 -6.70
CA GLY A 66 -4.93 9.64 -6.33
C GLY A 66 -4.56 8.62 -5.29
N VAL A 67 -3.27 8.63 -4.94
CA VAL A 67 -2.67 7.88 -3.84
C VAL A 67 -1.77 8.81 -3.04
N LYS A 68 -1.66 8.56 -1.74
CA LYS A 68 -0.84 9.35 -0.81
C LYS A 68 0.10 8.44 -0.05
N GLY A 69 1.35 8.86 0.09
CA GLY A 69 2.28 8.28 1.04
C GLY A 69 2.10 8.96 2.38
N VAL A 70 1.80 8.17 3.42
CA VAL A 70 1.59 8.67 4.77
C VAL A 70 2.56 8.01 5.73
N LYS A 71 2.92 8.75 6.78
CA LYS A 71 3.62 8.21 7.94
C LYS A 71 2.87 8.61 9.20
N PHE A 72 2.84 7.71 10.16
CA PHE A 72 2.27 8.01 11.46
C PHE A 72 3.39 8.42 12.41
N THR A 73 3.19 9.53 13.11
CA THR A 73 4.11 10.03 14.13
C THR A 73 3.35 10.26 15.43
N ALA A 74 4.04 10.15 16.56
CA ALA A 74 3.46 10.51 17.84
C ALA A 74 3.93 11.91 18.23
N LYS A 75 2.99 12.81 18.47
CA LYS A 75 3.26 14.14 19.00
C LYS A 75 2.34 14.39 20.17
N ASP A 76 2.90 14.83 21.30
CA ASP A 76 2.15 15.17 22.51
C ASP A 76 1.23 14.05 23.04
N GLY A 77 1.57 12.79 22.77
CA GLY A 77 0.77 11.63 23.21
C GLY A 77 -0.29 11.16 22.21
N GLU A 78 -0.48 11.88 21.10
CA GLU A 78 -1.46 11.57 20.06
C GLU A 78 -0.79 11.07 18.77
N VAL A 79 -1.48 10.16 18.06
CA VAL A 79 -1.04 9.67 16.76
C VAL A 79 -1.49 10.66 15.68
N ILE A 80 -0.52 11.26 14.99
CA ILE A 80 -0.72 12.17 13.87
C ILE A 80 -0.38 11.44 12.58
N LYS A 81 -1.15 11.74 11.52
CA LYS A 81 -0.87 11.30 10.16
C LYS A 81 -0.20 12.43 9.39
N ASP A 82 1.01 12.19 8.94
CA ASP A 82 1.78 13.09 8.10
C ASP A 82 1.71 12.61 6.65
N ASP A 83 1.09 13.41 5.77
CA ASP A 83 1.07 13.16 4.33
C ASP A 83 2.44 13.60 3.75
N ILE A 84 3.28 12.62 3.37
CA ILE A 84 4.67 12.86 2.91
C ILE A 84 4.69 13.26 1.43
N TRP A 85 3.89 12.57 0.62
CA TRP A 85 3.78 12.81 -0.81
C TRP A 85 2.39 12.45 -1.30
N GLN A 86 2.02 12.99 -2.47
CA GLN A 86 0.77 12.69 -3.14
C GLN A 86 1.00 12.49 -4.63
N PHE A 87 0.27 11.54 -5.21
CA PHE A 87 0.14 11.34 -6.63
C PHE A 87 -1.32 11.49 -7.02
N GLN A 88 -1.59 12.26 -8.07
CA GLN A 88 -2.93 12.41 -8.63
C GLN A 88 -2.92 12.01 -10.10
N VAL A 89 -3.95 11.29 -10.52
CA VAL A 89 -4.16 10.97 -11.93
C VAL A 89 -4.59 12.23 -12.70
N GLY A 90 -4.44 12.21 -14.04
CA GLY A 90 -4.79 13.34 -14.89
C GLY A 90 -6.26 13.74 -14.78
N LYS A 91 -6.59 14.96 -15.22
CA LYS A 91 -8.00 15.40 -15.28
C LYS A 91 -8.80 14.46 -16.18
N GLY A 92 -9.98 14.05 -15.72
CA GLY A 92 -10.84 13.09 -16.45
C GLY A 92 -10.46 11.62 -16.24
N GLN A 93 -9.31 11.35 -15.64
CA GLN A 93 -8.90 10.00 -15.29
C GLN A 93 -9.43 9.60 -13.90
N LYS A 94 -9.66 8.29 -13.73
CA LYS A 94 -9.97 7.67 -12.45
C LYS A 94 -9.13 6.41 -12.27
N ILE A 95 -8.66 6.17 -11.05
CA ILE A 95 -7.92 4.95 -10.70
C ILE A 95 -8.84 3.74 -10.88
N ALA A 96 -8.47 2.86 -11.79
CA ALA A 96 -9.08 1.55 -11.97
C ALA A 96 -8.56 0.58 -10.91
N ASP A 97 -7.24 0.47 -10.77
CA ASP A 97 -6.61 -0.46 -9.85
C ASP A 97 -5.22 -0.01 -9.38
N ILE A 98 -4.77 -0.60 -8.28
CA ILE A 98 -3.43 -0.41 -7.72
C ILE A 98 -2.86 -1.80 -7.37
N ALA A 99 -1.71 -2.12 -7.93
CA ALA A 99 -1.01 -3.37 -7.64
C ALA A 99 0.34 -3.10 -6.96
N SER A 100 0.65 -3.90 -5.95
CA SER A 100 1.96 -3.98 -5.31
C SER A 100 2.57 -5.36 -5.54
N PRO A 101 3.91 -5.50 -5.55
CA PRO A 101 4.56 -6.80 -5.51
C PRO A 101 4.03 -7.65 -4.33
N PRO A 102 3.95 -8.98 -4.49
CA PRO A 102 3.69 -9.87 -3.36
C PRO A 102 4.76 -9.70 -2.28
N SER A 103 4.38 -9.85 -1.01
CA SER A 103 5.35 -9.83 0.10
C SER A 103 6.33 -11.00 0.06
N HIS A 104 5.92 -12.12 -0.55
CA HIS A 104 6.77 -13.29 -0.79
C HIS A 104 6.88 -13.56 -2.29
N ASP A 105 7.98 -13.12 -2.90
CA ASP A 105 8.31 -13.36 -4.31
C ASP A 105 9.82 -13.64 -4.47
N PRO A 106 10.27 -14.88 -4.21
CA PRO A 106 11.69 -15.21 -4.23
C PRO A 106 12.29 -15.08 -5.64
N ILE A 107 13.30 -14.23 -5.77
CA ILE A 107 13.98 -13.97 -7.05
C ILE A 107 15.10 -14.98 -7.28
N SER A 108 14.93 -15.86 -8.28
CA SER A 108 15.93 -16.89 -8.63
C SER A 108 17.13 -16.37 -9.43
N SER A 109 17.01 -15.21 -10.08
CA SER A 109 18.12 -14.60 -10.82
C SER A 109 18.01 -13.08 -10.89
N ILE A 110 19.12 -12.41 -10.55
CA ILE A 110 19.27 -10.95 -10.54
C ILE A 110 19.43 -10.33 -11.93
N GLY A 111 19.64 -11.14 -12.97
CA GLY A 111 19.94 -10.66 -14.32
C GLY A 111 19.70 -11.70 -15.41
N ARG A 112 19.66 -11.24 -16.66
CA ARG A 112 19.55 -12.10 -17.84
C ARG A 112 20.86 -12.08 -18.62
N VAL A 113 21.42 -13.25 -18.87
CA VAL A 113 22.61 -13.40 -19.74
C VAL A 113 22.20 -13.15 -21.19
N LEU A 114 22.95 -12.31 -21.89
CA LEU A 114 22.76 -11.95 -23.30
C LEU A 114 23.66 -12.80 -24.22
N GLY A 115 23.40 -12.74 -25.53
CA GLY A 115 24.12 -13.55 -26.53
C GLY A 115 25.62 -13.26 -26.62
N ASP A 116 26.06 -12.06 -26.23
CA ASP A 116 27.47 -11.65 -26.14
C ASP A 116 28.12 -11.99 -24.79
N ARG A 117 27.46 -12.82 -23.97
CA ARG A 117 27.86 -13.22 -22.60
C ARG A 117 27.90 -12.06 -21.60
N LYS A 118 27.34 -10.89 -21.93
CA LYS A 118 27.07 -9.83 -20.94
C LYS A 118 25.79 -10.13 -20.16
N VAL A 119 25.58 -9.41 -19.08
CA VAL A 119 24.40 -9.53 -18.22
C VAL A 119 23.59 -8.24 -18.29
N ALA A 120 22.31 -8.35 -18.63
CA ALA A 120 21.32 -7.30 -18.42
C ALA A 120 20.74 -7.48 -17.02
N TYR A 121 21.07 -6.57 -16.09
CA TYR A 121 20.53 -6.59 -14.75
C TYR A 121 19.06 -6.21 -14.74
N LYS A 122 18.26 -6.93 -13.94
CA LYS A 122 16.86 -6.62 -13.74
C LYS A 122 16.74 -5.48 -12.71
N TYR A 123 15.77 -4.62 -12.91
CA TYR A 123 15.43 -3.58 -11.93
C TYR A 123 14.50 -4.17 -10.87
N PHE A 124 14.94 -4.15 -9.60
CA PHE A 124 14.15 -4.60 -8.47
C PHE A 124 14.07 -3.49 -7.43
N ASN A 125 12.86 -2.99 -7.22
CA ASN A 125 12.54 -2.12 -6.10
C ASN A 125 11.31 -2.71 -5.38
N PRO A 126 11.46 -3.24 -4.15
CA PRO A 126 10.32 -3.79 -3.40
C PRO A 126 9.32 -2.70 -2.99
N ASN A 127 9.75 -1.43 -2.98
CA ASN A 127 8.93 -0.29 -2.62
C ASN A 127 8.28 0.34 -3.86
N THR A 128 7.68 -0.47 -4.72
CA THR A 128 7.06 0.01 -5.97
C THR A 128 5.59 -0.38 -6.03
N ILE A 129 4.77 0.51 -6.58
CA ILE A 129 3.38 0.22 -6.94
C ILE A 129 3.12 0.57 -8.41
N VAL A 130 2.13 -0.11 -8.98
CA VAL A 130 1.56 0.22 -10.28
C VAL A 130 0.17 0.80 -10.04
N VAL A 131 -0.08 1.99 -10.59
CA VAL A 131 -1.39 2.65 -10.58
C VAL A 131 -1.93 2.65 -12.01
N ALA A 132 -3.06 1.98 -12.22
CA ALA A 132 -3.78 1.96 -13.48
C ALA A 132 -4.92 2.98 -13.42
N ALA A 133 -4.98 3.90 -14.39
CA ALA A 133 -5.96 4.98 -14.45
C ALA A 133 -6.68 4.98 -15.80
N ILE A 134 -8.00 5.07 -15.79
CA ILE A 134 -8.83 5.07 -17.00
C ILE A 134 -9.48 6.43 -17.23
N GLU A 135 -9.50 6.87 -18.48
CA GLU A 135 -10.30 7.99 -18.95
C GLU A 135 -11.40 7.45 -19.88
N GLU A 136 -12.65 7.46 -19.42
CA GLU A 136 -13.76 6.86 -20.18
C GLU A 136 -14.07 7.64 -21.45
N ALA A 137 -13.93 8.97 -21.43
CA ALA A 137 -14.23 9.84 -22.57
C ALA A 137 -13.36 9.55 -23.79
N THR A 138 -12.10 9.17 -23.57
CA THR A 138 -11.13 8.86 -24.63
C THR A 138 -10.87 7.35 -24.77
N SER A 139 -11.47 6.53 -23.90
CA SER A 139 -11.20 5.09 -23.78
C SER A 139 -9.70 4.78 -23.62
N THR A 140 -9.00 5.63 -22.86
CA THR A 140 -7.56 5.50 -22.62
C THR A 140 -7.30 4.88 -21.25
N LEU A 141 -6.34 3.96 -21.19
CA LEU A 141 -5.75 3.45 -19.96
C LEU A 141 -4.33 4.01 -19.86
N SER A 142 -4.04 4.69 -18.76
CA SER A 142 -2.69 5.10 -18.37
C SER A 142 -2.18 4.22 -17.23
N VAL A 143 -0.90 3.89 -17.28
CA VAL A 143 -0.22 3.06 -16.29
C VAL A 143 0.98 3.82 -15.74
N HIS A 144 1.01 4.00 -14.43
CA HIS A 144 2.07 4.70 -13.73
C HIS A 144 2.79 3.75 -12.77
N LEU A 145 4.12 3.70 -12.86
CA LEU A 145 4.97 2.99 -11.92
C LEU A 145 5.52 4.00 -10.91
N LEU A 146 5.28 3.80 -9.62
CA LEU A 146 5.68 4.75 -8.58
C LEU A 146 6.58 4.09 -7.53
N ASP A 147 7.53 4.86 -7.02
CA ASP A 147 8.25 4.53 -5.78
C ASP A 147 7.46 4.97 -4.54
N ILE A 148 7.21 4.04 -3.62
CA ILE A 148 6.37 4.23 -2.43
C ILE A 148 7.02 5.15 -1.41
N ILE A 149 8.35 5.19 -1.34
CA ILE A 149 9.04 5.96 -0.30
C ILE A 149 9.07 7.44 -0.67
N SER A 150 9.44 7.75 -1.92
CA SER A 150 9.58 9.11 -2.42
C SER A 150 8.34 9.68 -3.10
N GLY A 151 7.43 8.83 -3.57
CA GLY A 151 6.31 9.23 -4.43
C GLY A 151 6.72 9.51 -5.88
N GLN A 152 7.96 9.21 -6.28
CA GLN A 152 8.45 9.47 -7.63
C GLN A 152 7.76 8.56 -8.65
N VAL A 153 7.31 9.13 -9.77
CA VAL A 153 6.88 8.37 -10.96
C VAL A 153 8.13 7.89 -11.71
N LEU A 154 8.38 6.58 -11.67
CA LEU A 154 9.51 5.93 -12.31
C LEU A 154 9.26 5.71 -13.81
N ALA A 155 8.01 5.42 -14.19
CA ALA A 155 7.57 5.26 -15.57
C ALA A 155 6.10 5.63 -15.71
N SER A 156 5.71 6.10 -16.89
CA SER A 156 4.34 6.46 -17.23
C SER A 156 4.07 6.11 -18.68
N GLN A 157 2.93 5.46 -18.95
CA GLN A 157 2.46 5.12 -20.29
C GLN A 157 0.97 5.42 -20.43
#